data_AF-A0A8C2DC80-F1
#
_entry.id   AF-A0A8C2DC80-F1
#
_cell.length_a   1.000
_cell.length_b   1.000
_cell.length_c   1.000
_cell.angle_alpha   90.00
_cell.angle_beta   90.00
_cell.angle_gamma   90.00
#
_symmetry.space_group_name_H-M   'P 1'
#
loop_
_entity.id
_entity.type
_entity.pdbx_description
1 polymer ?
#
loop_
_entity_poly.entity_id
_entity_poly.type
_entity_poly.pdbx_seq_one_letter_code
_entity_poly.pdbx_strand_id
1 'polypeptide(L)'
;MVKKKRLRLIAEMARKIRGYRELKNRPQDSQRYALDYDTMTRPFTGKKLNTPLYVTAGMRMFGVGRLFTRKSWLDEQTEPCYWKMTKVKVDYTAEVHSVCFCILTFRGKEEPEEREVDKVMYHDWRLVPKHEEEVFRCCEPVPEPPVRYVRYPPLLSAMILAQQAKQLGVDASTVPEPSLPLKWDALLNHEYFRSQDEKKIQEGTPV
;
A
#
# COMPACT_ATOMS: atom_id res chain seq x y z
N MET A 1 11.95 -7.79 -47.38
CA MET A 1 11.45 -9.16 -47.12
C MET A 1 11.44 -9.43 -45.62
N VAL A 2 10.28 -9.45 -44.98
CA VAL A 2 10.15 -9.74 -43.53
C VAL A 2 10.35 -11.25 -43.33
N LYS A 3 11.43 -11.65 -42.64
CA LYS A 3 11.68 -13.07 -42.33
C LYS A 3 10.53 -13.62 -41.48
N LYS A 4 9.75 -14.57 -42.01
CA LYS A 4 8.70 -15.27 -41.25
C LYS A 4 9.35 -15.94 -40.03
N LYS A 5 8.92 -15.57 -38.82
CA LYS A 5 9.39 -16.19 -37.58
C LYS A 5 9.06 -17.69 -37.61
N ARG A 6 10.07 -18.55 -37.41
CA ARG A 6 9.85 -20.00 -37.24
C ARG A 6 9.07 -20.24 -35.95
N LEU A 7 7.94 -20.94 -36.05
CA LEU A 7 7.10 -21.31 -34.90
C LEU A 7 7.88 -22.28 -33.99
N ARG A 8 7.90 -21.99 -32.68
CA ARG A 8 8.56 -22.82 -31.66
C ARG A 8 7.51 -23.52 -30.80
N LEU A 9 6.90 -24.57 -31.35
CA LEU A 9 5.79 -25.29 -30.72
C LEU A 9 6.15 -25.85 -29.33
N ILE A 10 7.37 -26.36 -29.16
CA ILE A 10 7.86 -26.89 -27.88
C ILE A 10 7.95 -25.79 -26.82
N ALA A 11 8.36 -24.58 -27.19
CA ALA A 11 8.49 -23.46 -26.25
C ALA A 11 7.11 -22.99 -25.74
N GLU A 12 6.10 -22.98 -26.61
CA GLU A 12 4.73 -22.67 -26.23
C GLU A 12 4.12 -23.74 -25.33
N MET A 13 4.35 -25.02 -25.67
CA MET A 13 3.91 -26.15 -24.86
C MET A 13 4.54 -26.12 -23.46
N ALA A 14 5.85 -25.87 -23.36
CA ALA A 14 6.54 -25.74 -22.09
C ALA A 14 6.06 -24.52 -21.27
N ARG A 15 5.64 -23.43 -21.93
CA ARG A 15 5.03 -22.27 -21.25
C ARG A 15 3.67 -22.64 -20.65
N LYS A 16 2.81 -23.30 -21.43
CA LYS A 16 1.49 -23.76 -20.96
C LYS A 16 1.61 -24.74 -19.80
N ILE A 17 2.51 -25.72 -19.90
CA ILE A 17 2.73 -26.72 -18.84
C ILE A 17 3.27 -26.06 -17.57
N ARG A 18 4.21 -25.11 -17.68
CA ARG A 18 4.71 -24.37 -16.51
C ARG A 18 3.62 -23.57 -15.83
N GLY A 19 2.85 -22.78 -16.58
CA GLY A 19 1.72 -22.01 -16.02
C GLY A 19 0.67 -22.90 -15.36
N TYR A 20 0.33 -24.04 -15.98
CA TYR A 20 -0.59 -25.01 -15.37
C TYR A 20 -0.04 -25.62 -14.08
N ARG A 21 1.24 -26.01 -14.05
CA ARG A 21 1.90 -26.54 -12.86
C ARG A 21 2.04 -25.49 -11.76
N GLU A 22 2.32 -24.24 -12.11
CA GLU A 22 2.41 -23.12 -11.17
C GLU A 22 1.05 -22.84 -10.51
N LEU A 23 -0.05 -22.90 -11.26
CA LEU A 23 -1.39 -22.76 -10.72
C LEU A 23 -1.78 -23.95 -9.83
N LYS A 24 -1.53 -25.18 -10.29
CA LYS A 24 -1.89 -26.41 -9.57
C LYS A 24 -1.05 -26.63 -8.31
N ASN A 25 0.25 -26.34 -8.39
CA ASN A 25 1.21 -26.54 -7.29
C ASN A 25 1.51 -25.22 -6.56
N ARG A 26 0.63 -24.22 -6.66
CA ARG A 26 0.81 -22.95 -5.95
C ARG A 26 0.86 -23.26 -4.45
N PRO A 27 1.99 -23.00 -3.76
CA PRO A 27 2.06 -23.25 -2.32
C PRO A 27 1.06 -22.34 -1.61
N GLN A 28 0.30 -22.90 -0.68
CA GLN A 28 -0.69 -22.18 0.09
C GLN A 28 -0.02 -21.16 1.02
N ASP A 29 -0.75 -20.15 1.43
CA ASP A 29 -0.23 -19.11 2.32
C ASP A 29 0.17 -19.70 3.68
N SER A 30 -0.54 -20.74 4.15
CA SER A 30 -0.15 -21.51 5.34
C SER A 30 1.24 -22.12 5.27
N GLN A 31 1.61 -22.68 4.11
CA GLN A 31 2.92 -23.29 3.89
C GLN A 31 4.00 -22.22 3.71
N ARG A 32 3.69 -21.16 2.95
CA ARG A 32 4.62 -20.04 2.72
C ARG A 32 4.97 -19.32 4.00
N TYR A 33 3.95 -19.12 4.85
CA TYR A 33 4.05 -18.28 6.04
C TYR A 33 4.15 -19.03 7.36
N ALA A 34 4.19 -20.37 7.35
CA ALA A 34 4.56 -21.17 8.50
C ALA A 34 5.86 -20.66 9.14
N LEU A 35 5.90 -20.71 10.46
CA LEU A 35 7.05 -20.30 11.25
C LEU A 35 7.31 -21.37 12.31
N ASP A 36 8.56 -21.83 12.38
CA ASP A 36 9.06 -22.61 13.50
C ASP A 36 9.44 -21.65 14.62
N TYR A 37 8.75 -21.73 15.75
CA TYR A 37 8.94 -20.83 16.89
C TYR A 37 10.24 -21.10 17.66
N ASP A 38 10.81 -22.30 17.55
CA ASP A 38 12.05 -22.66 18.23
C ASP A 38 13.27 -22.06 17.51
N THR A 39 13.30 -22.19 16.18
CA THR A 39 14.41 -21.70 15.37
C THR A 39 14.17 -20.32 14.76
N MET A 40 12.95 -19.79 14.89
CA MET A 40 12.46 -18.58 14.23
C MET A 40 12.70 -18.61 12.71
N THR A 41 12.60 -19.79 12.08
CA THR A 41 12.79 -19.97 10.63
C THR A 41 11.47 -20.30 9.94
N ARG A 42 11.30 -19.81 8.71
CA ARG A 42 10.23 -20.29 7.83
C ARG A 42 10.69 -21.59 7.16
N PRO A 43 10.05 -22.74 7.41
CA PRO A 43 10.49 -24.02 6.84
C PRO A 43 10.43 -24.03 5.31
N PHE A 44 9.50 -23.29 4.69
CA PHE A 44 9.37 -23.25 3.23
C PHE A 44 10.48 -22.44 2.52
N THR A 45 11.04 -21.42 3.19
CA THR A 45 12.04 -20.53 2.57
C THR A 45 13.42 -20.59 3.22
N GLY A 46 13.55 -21.24 4.39
CA GLY A 46 14.76 -21.28 5.21
C GLY A 46 15.17 -19.94 5.81
N LYS A 47 14.36 -18.88 5.64
CA LYS A 47 14.69 -17.53 6.12
C LYS A 47 14.31 -17.36 7.59
N LYS A 48 15.21 -16.79 8.39
CA LYS A 48 14.96 -16.41 9.79
C LYS A 48 14.10 -15.15 9.86
N LEU A 49 13.17 -15.10 10.82
CA LEU A 49 12.34 -13.94 11.14
C LEU A 49 12.59 -13.45 12.56
N ASN A 50 12.13 -12.22 12.79
CA ASN A 50 12.01 -11.64 14.12
C ASN A 50 10.57 -11.86 14.65
N THR A 51 10.50 -12.07 15.96
CA THR A 51 9.46 -12.73 16.79
C THR A 51 7.98 -12.39 16.55
N PRO A 52 7.06 -13.34 16.82
CA PRO A 52 5.63 -13.05 16.66
C PRO A 52 4.54 -13.59 17.63
N LEU A 53 3.38 -12.91 17.68
CA LEU A 53 2.11 -13.22 18.37
C LEU A 53 0.87 -13.16 17.41
N TYR A 54 -0.21 -13.93 17.66
CA TYR A 54 -1.48 -13.92 16.89
C TYR A 54 -2.72 -13.76 17.79
N VAL A 55 -3.73 -12.96 17.37
CA VAL A 55 -4.87 -12.56 18.23
C VAL A 55 -6.27 -12.84 17.62
N THR A 56 -6.40 -13.10 16.31
CA THR A 56 -7.70 -13.11 15.61
C THR A 56 -8.51 -14.41 15.66
N ALA A 57 -7.88 -15.57 15.90
CA ALA A 57 -8.56 -16.88 15.80
C ALA A 57 -9.58 -17.16 16.93
N GLY A 58 -9.51 -16.43 18.05
CA GLY A 58 -10.36 -16.69 19.23
C GLY A 58 -11.73 -15.99 19.23
N MET A 59 -12.11 -15.28 18.16
CA MET A 59 -13.27 -14.39 18.17
C MET A 59 -14.44 -14.89 17.32
N ARG A 60 -15.68 -14.64 17.78
CA ARG A 60 -16.90 -14.92 17.01
C ARG A 60 -16.87 -14.14 15.70
N MET A 61 -17.08 -14.84 14.58
CA MET A 61 -17.00 -14.27 13.21
C MET A 61 -15.64 -13.61 12.91
N PHE A 62 -14.53 -14.16 13.42
CA PHE A 62 -13.16 -13.68 13.16
C PHE A 62 -12.92 -12.20 13.50
N GLY A 63 -13.77 -11.61 14.35
CA GLY A 63 -13.64 -10.20 14.76
C GLY A 63 -14.15 -9.17 13.74
N VAL A 64 -15.02 -9.56 12.80
CA VAL A 64 -15.68 -8.60 11.88
C VAL A 64 -16.35 -7.46 12.67
N GLY A 65 -16.13 -6.23 12.22
CA GLY A 65 -16.63 -5.00 12.86
C GLY A 65 -15.76 -4.46 14.00
N ARG A 66 -14.68 -5.16 14.37
CA ARG A 66 -13.75 -4.71 15.42
C ARG A 66 -12.62 -3.85 14.84
N LEU A 67 -11.99 -3.08 15.72
CA LEU A 67 -10.84 -2.26 15.40
C LEU A 67 -9.53 -2.99 15.71
N PHE A 68 -8.61 -2.94 14.76
CA PHE A 68 -7.26 -3.47 14.87
C PHE A 68 -6.25 -2.34 14.72
N THR A 69 -5.25 -2.32 15.59
CA THR A 69 -4.14 -1.37 15.53
C THR A 69 -2.84 -2.14 15.33
N ARG A 70 -1.78 -1.44 14.93
CA ARG A 70 -0.42 -1.99 14.93
C ARG A 70 0.36 -1.42 16.09
N LYS A 71 1.19 -2.24 16.73
CA LYS A 71 2.12 -1.81 17.77
C LYS A 71 3.04 -0.69 17.26
N SER A 72 3.59 -0.84 16.05
CA SER A 72 4.44 0.19 15.43
C SER A 72 3.74 1.55 15.31
N TRP A 73 2.43 1.55 15.06
CA TRP A 73 1.66 2.79 14.97
C TRP A 73 1.44 3.44 16.32
N LEU A 74 1.26 2.65 17.38
CA LEU A 74 1.14 3.18 18.75
C LEU A 74 2.45 3.83 19.21
N ASP A 75 3.60 3.31 18.78
CA ASP A 75 4.91 3.84 19.14
C ASP A 75 5.29 5.08 18.31
N GLU A 76 4.88 5.15 17.02
CA GLU A 76 5.27 6.22 16.09
C GLU A 76 4.28 7.39 16.01
N GLN A 77 2.98 7.15 16.25
CA GLN A 77 1.92 8.12 15.98
C GLN A 77 1.09 8.37 17.24
N THR A 78 0.94 9.64 17.63
CA THR A 78 0.02 10.05 18.69
C THR A 78 -1.44 9.96 18.24
N GLU A 79 -1.68 10.05 16.93
CA GLU A 79 -3.02 10.05 16.33
C GLU A 79 -3.54 8.61 16.14
N PRO A 80 -4.85 8.36 16.33
CA PRO A 80 -5.44 7.05 16.18
C PRO A 80 -5.32 6.55 14.74
N CYS A 81 -4.64 5.40 14.62
CA CYS A 81 -4.46 4.66 13.38
C CYS A 81 -5.00 3.25 13.58
N TYR A 82 -6.08 2.90 12.89
CA TYR A 82 -6.72 1.60 13.03
C TYR A 82 -7.32 1.10 11.72
N TRP A 83 -7.52 -0.21 11.67
CA TRP A 83 -8.27 -0.90 10.64
C TRP A 83 -9.60 -1.37 11.20
N LYS A 84 -10.68 -1.04 10.51
CA LYS A 84 -12.02 -1.56 10.80
C LYS A 84 -12.30 -2.75 9.91
N MET A 85 -12.45 -3.92 10.50
CA MET A 85 -12.60 -5.17 9.74
C MET A 85 -14.00 -5.30 9.13
N THR A 86 -14.09 -5.53 7.82
CA THR A 86 -15.36 -5.70 7.10
C THR A 86 -15.60 -7.14 6.68
N LYS A 87 -14.61 -7.78 6.04
CA LYS A 87 -14.72 -9.15 5.54
C LYS A 87 -13.46 -9.95 5.87
N VAL A 88 -13.65 -11.23 6.17
CA VAL A 88 -12.56 -12.17 6.39
C VAL A 88 -12.77 -13.37 5.50
N LYS A 89 -11.79 -13.65 4.64
CA LYS A 89 -11.71 -14.87 3.86
C LYS A 89 -10.73 -15.80 4.55
N VAL A 90 -11.27 -16.85 5.16
CA VAL A 90 -10.49 -17.81 5.93
C VAL A 90 -10.06 -18.96 5.02
N ASP A 91 -8.80 -19.35 5.14
CA ASP A 91 -8.31 -20.56 4.51
C ASP A 91 -8.63 -21.74 5.42
N TYR A 92 -9.68 -22.49 5.10
CA TYR A 92 -10.14 -23.64 5.91
C TYR A 92 -9.12 -24.77 6.08
N THR A 93 -8.01 -24.75 5.33
CA THR A 93 -6.92 -25.72 5.43
C THR A 93 -5.90 -25.39 6.52
N ALA A 94 -5.97 -24.22 7.14
CA ALA A 94 -5.04 -23.80 8.18
C ALA A 94 -5.76 -23.08 9.32
N GLU A 95 -5.36 -23.37 10.56
CA GLU A 95 -6.00 -22.81 11.76
C GLU A 95 -5.80 -21.29 11.91
N VAL A 96 -4.81 -20.70 11.24
CA VAL A 96 -4.30 -19.35 11.56
C VAL A 96 -4.21 -18.41 10.35
N HIS A 97 -4.48 -18.89 9.13
CA HIS A 97 -4.28 -18.08 7.92
C HIS A 97 -5.61 -17.57 7.35
N SER A 98 -5.71 -16.26 7.18
CA SER A 98 -6.88 -15.60 6.59
C SER A 98 -6.48 -14.32 5.87
N VAL A 99 -7.15 -14.06 4.75
CA VAL A 99 -7.11 -12.78 4.05
C VAL A 99 -8.21 -11.87 4.62
N CYS A 100 -7.86 -10.64 4.97
CA CYS A 100 -8.77 -9.72 5.64
C CYS A 100 -8.96 -8.46 4.80
N PHE A 101 -10.21 -8.02 4.66
CA PHE A 101 -10.58 -6.74 4.08
C PHE A 101 -11.03 -5.80 5.18
N CYS A 102 -10.48 -4.59 5.15
CA CYS A 102 -10.69 -3.60 6.19
C CYS A 102 -10.77 -2.19 5.60
N ILE A 103 -11.38 -1.29 6.35
CA ILE A 103 -11.36 0.15 6.10
C ILE A 103 -10.24 0.75 6.96
N LEU A 104 -9.36 1.54 6.34
CA LEU A 104 -8.26 2.21 7.03
C LEU A 104 -8.70 3.56 7.57
N THR A 105 -8.46 3.80 8.85
CA THR A 105 -8.41 5.14 9.40
C THR A 105 -6.97 5.42 9.77
N PHE A 106 -6.31 6.28 9.00
CA PHE A 106 -4.93 6.68 9.24
C PHE A 106 -4.93 8.14 9.70
N ARG A 107 -4.35 8.41 10.87
CA ARG A 107 -4.24 9.79 11.39
C ARG A 107 -5.59 10.50 11.49
N GLY A 108 -6.62 9.78 11.95
CA GLY A 108 -8.00 10.27 12.02
C GLY A 108 -8.71 10.48 10.67
N LYS A 109 -8.05 10.27 9.53
CA LYS A 109 -8.68 10.32 8.21
C LYS A 109 -9.14 8.93 7.80
N GLU A 110 -10.46 8.79 7.63
CA GLU A 110 -11.07 7.54 7.16
C GLU A 110 -11.01 7.46 5.64
N GLU A 111 -10.43 6.38 5.11
CA GLU A 111 -10.52 6.05 3.69
C GLU A 111 -11.88 5.41 3.40
N PRO A 112 -12.60 5.80 2.35
CA PRO A 112 -13.93 5.24 2.06
C PRO A 112 -13.88 3.83 1.43
N GLU A 113 -12.71 3.42 0.93
CA GLU A 113 -12.55 2.17 0.19
C GLU A 113 -12.14 1.01 1.11
N GLU A 114 -12.80 -0.14 0.93
CA GLU A 114 -12.36 -1.38 1.54
C GLU A 114 -11.07 -1.86 0.87
N ARG A 115 -9.98 -1.99 1.63
CA ARG A 115 -8.69 -2.46 1.14
C ARG A 115 -8.36 -3.83 1.73
N GLU A 116 -7.69 -4.65 0.92
CA GLU A 116 -7.06 -5.87 1.43
C GLU A 116 -5.92 -5.45 2.36
N VAL A 117 -5.95 -5.97 3.58
CA VAL A 117 -4.90 -5.67 4.55
C VAL A 117 -3.63 -6.38 4.09
N ASP A 118 -2.64 -5.59 3.69
CA ASP A 118 -1.30 -6.13 3.44
C ASP A 118 -0.63 -6.46 4.78
N LYS A 119 0.23 -7.50 4.77
CA LYS A 119 1.01 -7.93 5.93
C LYS A 119 0.16 -8.39 7.13
N VAL A 120 -0.98 -9.04 6.90
CA VAL A 120 -1.77 -9.73 7.96
C VAL A 120 -0.89 -10.72 8.74
N MET A 121 0.09 -11.33 8.07
CA MET A 121 1.03 -12.28 8.66
C MET A 121 2.10 -11.64 9.56
N TYR A 122 2.06 -10.32 9.74
CA TYR A 122 2.91 -9.67 10.72
C TYR A 122 2.28 -9.83 12.09
N HIS A 123 3.08 -9.57 13.11
CA HIS A 123 2.69 -9.93 14.47
C HIS A 123 2.64 -8.72 15.39
N ASP A 124 2.58 -7.56 14.75
CA ASP A 124 2.42 -6.26 15.37
C ASP A 124 0.95 -5.93 15.62
N TRP A 125 0.02 -6.78 15.17
CA TRP A 125 -1.40 -6.53 15.29
C TRP A 125 -1.89 -6.66 16.72
N ARG A 126 -2.61 -5.63 17.17
CA ARG A 126 -3.28 -5.57 18.46
C ARG A 126 -4.76 -5.33 18.23
N LEU A 127 -5.58 -5.99 19.05
CA LEU A 127 -7.03 -5.79 19.06
C LEU A 127 -7.36 -4.66 20.02
N VAL A 128 -8.19 -3.72 19.60
CA VAL A 128 -8.71 -2.69 20.51
C VAL A 128 -9.87 -3.27 21.34
N PRO A 129 -9.82 -3.18 22.68
CA PRO A 129 -10.93 -3.58 23.54
C PRO A 129 -12.18 -2.76 23.28
N LYS A 130 -13.37 -3.39 23.33
CA LYS A 130 -14.65 -2.74 22.98
C LYS A 130 -14.93 -1.44 23.76
N HIS A 131 -14.57 -1.43 25.04
CA HIS A 131 -14.81 -0.28 25.92
C HIS A 131 -13.86 0.89 25.63
N GLU A 132 -12.74 0.64 24.95
CA GLU A 132 -11.77 1.67 24.56
C GLU A 132 -11.96 2.12 23.11
N GLU A 133 -12.80 1.43 22.32
CA GLU A 133 -13.01 1.77 20.90
C GLU A 133 -13.55 3.18 20.70
N GLU A 134 -14.42 3.67 21.60
CA GLU A 134 -14.97 5.02 21.52
C GLU A 134 -13.90 6.07 21.79
N VAL A 135 -13.10 5.88 22.84
CA VAL A 135 -11.98 6.75 23.20
C VAL A 135 -10.92 6.76 22.10
N PHE A 136 -10.65 5.60 21.48
CA PHE A 136 -9.68 5.49 20.40
C PHE A 136 -10.15 6.16 19.10
N ARG A 137 -11.46 6.31 18.89
CA ARG A 137 -12.01 7.07 17.76
C ARG A 137 -12.00 8.57 17.99
N CYS A 138 -12.02 9.00 19.25
CA CYS A 138 -11.94 10.41 19.60
C CYS A 138 -10.59 10.97 19.17
N CYS A 139 -10.60 11.66 18.04
CA CYS A 139 -9.44 12.27 17.42
C CYS A 139 -9.68 13.77 17.37
N GLU A 140 -8.84 14.55 18.04
CA GLU A 140 -8.81 15.99 17.81
C GLU A 140 -8.11 16.23 16.48
N PRO A 141 -8.79 16.78 15.46
CA PRO A 141 -8.17 16.97 14.16
C PRO A 141 -7.04 18.00 14.31
N VAL A 142 -5.80 17.52 14.25
CA VAL A 142 -4.64 18.41 14.14
C VAL A 142 -4.80 19.19 12.84
N PRO A 143 -4.80 20.54 12.89
CA PRO A 143 -4.98 21.34 11.70
C PRO A 143 -3.89 21.00 10.68
N GLU A 144 -4.30 20.82 9.42
CA GLU A 144 -3.34 20.55 8.35
C GLU A 144 -2.30 21.68 8.31
N PRO A 145 -1.00 21.34 8.24
CA PRO A 145 0.04 22.36 8.22
C PRO A 145 -0.17 23.26 7.00
N PRO A 146 0.02 24.58 7.14
CA PRO A 146 -0.18 25.51 6.04
C PRO A 146 0.73 25.15 4.87
N VAL A 147 0.25 25.43 3.65
CA VAL A 147 1.00 25.18 2.41
C VAL A 147 2.34 25.90 2.49
N ARG A 148 3.43 25.12 2.43
CA ARG A 148 4.79 25.67 2.44
C ARG A 148 5.14 26.13 1.04
N TYR A 149 5.63 27.37 0.91
CA TYR A 149 6.12 27.90 -0.36
C TYR A 149 7.63 27.71 -0.42
N VAL A 150 8.13 27.16 -1.52
CA VAL A 150 9.56 26.94 -1.74
C VAL A 150 10.01 27.69 -2.99
N ARG A 151 11.23 28.22 -2.92
CA ARG A 151 11.84 28.92 -4.05
C ARG A 151 12.05 27.96 -5.22
N TYR A 152 11.85 28.47 -6.44
CA TYR A 152 12.22 27.72 -7.63
C TYR A 152 13.73 27.45 -7.66
N PRO A 153 14.17 26.34 -8.28
CA PRO A 153 15.57 26.11 -8.60
C PRO A 153 16.17 27.32 -9.35
N PRO A 154 17.47 27.61 -9.16
CA PRO A 154 18.08 28.87 -9.59
C PRO A 154 17.92 29.16 -11.10
N LEU A 155 18.02 28.13 -11.95
CA LEU A 155 17.82 28.29 -13.39
C LEU A 155 16.38 28.66 -13.75
N LEU A 156 15.40 27.95 -13.17
CA LEU A 156 13.98 28.20 -13.45
C LEU A 156 13.55 29.57 -12.89
N SER A 157 14.04 29.93 -11.71
CA SER A 157 13.83 31.25 -11.13
C SER A 157 14.32 32.36 -12.09
N ALA A 158 15.55 32.26 -12.59
CA ALA A 158 16.11 33.23 -13.53
C ALA A 158 15.33 33.29 -14.86
N MET A 159 14.89 32.15 -15.39
CA MET A 159 14.07 32.11 -16.61
C MET A 159 12.72 32.80 -16.43
N ILE A 160 12.04 32.56 -15.31
CA ILE A 160 10.75 33.18 -14.99
C ILE A 160 10.91 34.69 -14.83
N LEU A 161 11.93 35.13 -14.09
CA LEU A 161 12.23 36.56 -13.91
C LEU A 161 12.54 37.24 -15.26
N ALA A 162 13.33 36.61 -16.12
CA ALA A 162 13.64 37.14 -17.45
C ALA A 162 12.39 37.25 -18.35
N GLN A 163 11.48 36.28 -18.29
CA GLN A 163 10.21 36.34 -19.01
C GLN A 163 9.30 37.45 -18.49
N GLN A 164 9.19 37.60 -17.17
CA GLN A 164 8.36 38.63 -16.54
C GLN A 164 8.89 40.04 -16.81
N ALA A 165 10.21 40.25 -16.72
CA ALA A 165 10.85 41.51 -17.07
C ALA A 165 10.60 41.89 -18.54
N LYS A 166 10.66 40.90 -19.44
CA LYS A 166 10.36 41.12 -20.88
C LYS A 166 8.90 41.47 -21.14
N GLN A 167 7.96 40.92 -20.38
CA GLN A 167 6.52 41.18 -20.55
C GLN A 167 6.08 42.53 -19.95
N LEU A 168 6.65 42.92 -18.82
CA LEU A 168 6.28 44.14 -18.10
C LEU A 168 7.16 45.34 -18.44
N GLY A 169 8.30 45.14 -19.09
CA GLY A 169 9.24 46.22 -19.44
C GLY A 169 9.93 46.84 -18.22
N VAL A 170 10.01 46.10 -17.11
CA VAL A 170 10.58 46.53 -15.82
C VAL A 170 11.83 45.70 -15.51
N ASP A 171 12.81 46.31 -14.83
CA ASP A 171 14.04 45.64 -14.43
C ASP A 171 13.78 44.44 -13.51
N ALA A 172 14.53 43.36 -13.74
CA ALA A 172 14.38 42.07 -13.06
C ALA A 172 14.56 42.13 -11.53
N SER A 173 15.13 43.22 -10.99
CA SER A 173 15.30 43.49 -9.56
C SER A 173 14.02 43.97 -8.86
N THR A 174 13.03 44.44 -9.61
CA THR A 174 11.77 44.99 -9.07
C THR A 174 10.67 43.93 -8.94
N VAL A 175 10.89 42.76 -9.54
CA VAL A 175 9.91 41.67 -9.60
C VAL A 175 10.08 40.76 -8.37
N PRO A 176 8.99 40.44 -7.64
CA PRO A 176 9.08 39.55 -6.48
C PRO A 176 9.55 38.15 -6.90
N GLU A 177 10.38 37.52 -6.06
CA GLU A 177 10.89 36.17 -6.33
C GLU A 177 9.73 35.18 -6.54
N PRO A 178 9.72 34.39 -7.62
CA PRO A 178 8.69 33.40 -7.83
C PRO A 178 8.83 32.29 -6.77
N SER A 179 7.70 31.90 -6.17
CA SER A 179 7.63 30.81 -5.18
C SER A 179 6.65 29.73 -5.63
N LEU A 180 7.06 28.47 -5.49
CA LEU A 180 6.24 27.31 -5.80
C LEU A 180 5.49 26.85 -4.53
N PRO A 181 4.15 26.77 -4.56
CA PRO A 181 3.41 26.12 -3.47
C PRO A 181 3.75 24.63 -3.45
N LEU A 182 4.27 24.11 -2.33
CA LEU A 182 4.43 22.68 -2.09
C LEU A 182 3.09 22.04 -1.73
N LYS A 183 2.11 22.18 -2.62
CA LYS A 183 0.88 21.40 -2.54
C LYS A 183 1.10 20.15 -3.38
N TRP A 184 1.16 19.00 -2.72
CA TRP A 184 1.09 17.72 -3.42
C TRP A 184 -0.34 17.51 -3.88
N ASP A 185 -0.67 18.00 -5.08
CA ASP A 185 -1.91 17.59 -5.74
C ASP A 185 -1.69 16.12 -6.19
N ALA A 186 -2.25 15.19 -5.42
CA ALA A 186 -2.10 13.74 -5.55
C ALA A 186 -2.72 13.13 -6.84
N LEU A 187 -2.84 13.93 -7.91
CA LEU A 187 -3.39 13.51 -9.20
C LEU A 187 -2.56 12.41 -9.86
N LEU A 188 -1.28 12.28 -9.50
CA LEU A 188 -0.36 11.27 -9.99
C LEU A 188 0.13 10.37 -8.84
N ASN A 189 -0.81 9.76 -8.11
CA ASN A 189 -0.48 8.77 -7.08
C ASN A 189 0.08 7.48 -7.70
N HIS A 190 0.84 6.71 -6.90
CA HIS A 190 1.34 5.38 -7.31
C HIS A 190 0.22 4.46 -7.83
N GLU A 191 -0.99 4.60 -7.29
CA GLU A 191 -2.20 3.88 -7.73
C GLU A 191 -2.69 4.32 -9.13
N TYR A 192 -2.50 5.60 -9.51
CA TYR A 192 -2.78 6.07 -10.87
C TYR A 192 -1.85 5.42 -11.91
N PHE A 193 -0.55 5.30 -11.59
CA PHE A 193 0.40 4.63 -12.48
C PHE A 193 0.14 3.12 -12.56
N ARG A 194 -0.18 2.49 -11.42
CA ARG A 194 -0.52 1.06 -11.37
C ARG A 194 -1.77 0.74 -12.19
N SER A 195 -2.83 1.54 -12.08
CA SER A 195 -4.05 1.38 -12.88
C SER A 195 -3.84 1.66 -14.37
N GLN A 196 -2.95 2.59 -14.73
CA GLN A 196 -2.51 2.79 -16.12
C GLN A 196 -1.78 1.56 -16.67
N ASP A 197 -0.89 0.95 -15.90
CA ASP A 197 -0.18 -0.26 -16.31
C ASP A 197 -1.13 -1.46 -16.43
N GLU A 198 -2.08 -1.61 -15.52
CA GLU A 198 -3.15 -2.61 -15.61
C GLU A 198 -4.03 -2.42 -16.85
N LYS A 199 -4.39 -1.17 -17.19
CA LYS A 199 -5.12 -0.84 -18.44
C LYS A 199 -4.31 -1.19 -19.69
N LYS A 200 -3.01 -0.87 -19.72
CA LYS A 200 -2.13 -1.24 -20.85
C LYS A 200 -2.01 -2.76 -21.01
N ILE A 201 -2.01 -3.52 -19.91
CA ILE A 201 -2.01 -4.99 -19.95
C ILE A 201 -3.33 -5.51 -20.53
N GLN A 202 -4.47 -4.89 -20.20
CA GLN A 202 -5.78 -5.25 -20.77
C GLN A 202 -5.90 -4.89 -22.25
N GLU A 203 -5.44 -3.70 -22.65
CA GLU A 203 -5.46 -3.23 -24.05
C GLU A 203 -4.45 -3.99 -24.94
N GLY A 204 -3.36 -4.50 -24.36
CA GLY A 204 -2.29 -5.22 -25.06
C GLY A 204 -2.61 -6.67 -25.47
N THR A 205 -3.85 -7.14 -25.28
CA THR A 205 -4.24 -8.51 -25.64
C THR A 205 -5.35 -8.54 -26.69
N PRO A 206 -5.05 -8.29 -27.99
CA PRO A 206 -5.93 -8.74 -29.05
C PRO A 206 -5.81 -10.27 -29.15
N VAL A 207 -6.84 -10.98 -28.72
CA VAL A 207 -7.08 -12.38 -29.14
C VAL A 207 -7.63 -12.37 -30.55
#